data_AF-A0A645F3L1-F1
#
_entry.id   AF-A0A645F3L1-F1
#
_cell.length_a   1.000
_cell.length_b   1.000
_cell.length_c   1.000
_cell.angle_alpha   90.00
_cell.angle_beta   90.00
_cell.angle_gamma   90.00
#
_symmetry.space_group_name_H-M   'P 1'
#
loop_
_entity.id
_entity.type
_entity.pdbx_description
1 polymer ?
#
loop_
_entity_poly.entity_id
_entity_poly.type
_entity_poly.pdbx_seq_one_letter_code
_entity_poly.pdbx_strand_id
1 'polypeptide(L)'
;MRTLIFSISAGDGHKKTSLAIKNHILLNNRTSEVLIVDALKYISPLLDKLIIGSYLKSIKINPKIYKKIYEIIDNSTSKVSFLKKDSIIDKLFA
;
A
#
# COMPACT_ATOMS: atom_id res chain seq x y z
N MET A 1 12.41 -13.52 18.67
CA MET A 1 11.13 -13.55 17.92
C MET A 1 11.41 -13.23 16.47
N ARG A 2 10.64 -13.77 15.52
CA ARG A 2 10.74 -13.40 14.10
C ARG A 2 9.52 -12.58 13.70
N THR A 3 9.74 -11.38 13.17
CA THR A 3 8.67 -10.43 12.82
C THR A 3 8.86 -9.95 11.39
N LEU A 4 7.79 -10.02 10.62
CA LEU A 4 7.71 -9.46 9.27
C LEU A 4 6.74 -8.28 9.29
N ILE A 5 7.21 -7.11 8.89
CA ILE A 5 6.41 -5.88 8.81
C ILE A 5 6.19 -5.54 7.34
N PHE A 6 4.94 -5.58 6.90
CA PHE A 6 4.56 -5.06 5.60
C PHE A 6 4.32 -3.56 5.69
N SER A 7 5.03 -2.80 4.86
CA SER A 7 4.93 -1.34 4.76
C SER A 7 4.65 -0.95 3.31
N ILE A 8 4.28 0.32 3.09
CA ILE A 8 4.05 0.89 1.76
C ILE A 8 4.74 2.26 1.70
N SER A 9 5.61 2.47 0.72
CA SER A 9 6.32 3.75 0.53
C SER A 9 5.49 4.85 -0.14
N ALA A 10 4.20 4.98 0.20
CA ALA A 10 3.34 6.07 -0.28
C ALA A 10 3.67 7.45 0.34
N GLY A 11 4.67 7.48 1.22
CA GLY A 11 5.21 8.65 1.92
C GLY A 11 6.19 8.23 3.00
N ASP A 12 6.79 9.19 3.68
CA ASP A 12 7.87 8.95 4.65
C ASP A 12 7.38 8.38 6.00
N GLY A 13 6.07 8.53 6.30
CA GLY A 13 5.45 8.15 7.56
C GLY A 13 5.46 6.64 7.82
N HIS A 14 4.98 5.83 6.86
CA HIS A 14 4.90 4.37 7.01
C HIS A 14 6.28 3.74 7.25
N LYS A 15 7.31 4.24 6.58
CA LYS A 15 8.69 3.80 6.79
C LYS A 15 9.19 4.17 8.19
N LYS A 16 9.00 5.42 8.63
CA LYS A 16 9.39 5.87 9.99
C LYS A 16 8.70 5.05 11.07
N THR A 17 7.40 4.79 10.94
CA THR A 17 6.64 3.95 11.88
C THR A 17 7.17 2.52 11.91
N SER A 18 7.41 1.90 10.76
CA SER A 18 7.96 0.53 10.71
C SER A 18 9.34 0.43 11.35
N LEU A 19 10.18 1.47 11.20
CA LEU A 19 11.49 1.53 11.82
C LEU A 19 11.39 1.72 13.34
N ALA A 20 10.48 2.57 13.82
CA ALA A 20 10.24 2.76 15.25
C ALA A 20 9.81 1.45 15.92
N ILE A 21 8.90 0.70 15.30
CA ILE A 21 8.46 -0.63 15.77
C ILE A 21 9.64 -1.61 15.80
N LYS A 22 10.42 -1.70 14.71
CA LYS A 22 11.62 -2.54 14.65
C LYS A 22 12.60 -2.20 15.77
N ASN A 23 12.88 -0.92 15.97
CA ASN A 23 13.80 -0.46 17.01
C ASN A 23 13.29 -0.86 18.40
N HIS A 24 12.00 -0.68 18.68
CA HIS A 24 11.41 -1.08 19.95
C HIS A 24 11.53 -2.60 20.21
N ILE A 25 11.27 -3.43 19.19
CA ILE A 25 11.43 -4.89 19.31
C ILE A 25 12.89 -5.25 19.63
N LEU A 26 13.85 -4.68 18.91
CA LEU A 26 15.28 -4.96 19.09
C LEU A 26 15.84 -4.41 20.41
N LEU A 27 15.30 -3.30 20.91
CA LEU A 27 15.64 -2.76 22.22
C LEU A 27 15.24 -3.71 23.35
N ASN A 28 14.04 -4.30 23.27
CA ASN A 28 13.54 -5.23 24.29
C ASN A 28 14.10 -6.65 24.14
N ASN A 29 14.42 -7.07 22.92
CA ASN A 29 14.99 -8.39 22.68
C ASN A 29 15.94 -8.38 21.48
N ARG A 30 17.24 -8.26 21.77
CA ARG A 30 18.32 -8.16 20.77
C ARG A 30 18.49 -9.40 19.89
N THR A 31 17.99 -10.56 20.30
CA THR A 31 18.03 -11.79 19.47
C THR A 31 16.85 -11.91 18.53
N SER A 32 15.97 -10.91 18.49
CA SER A 32 14.84 -10.91 17.55
C SER A 32 15.28 -10.52 16.14
N GLU A 33 14.60 -11.11 15.15
CA GLU A 33 14.75 -10.80 13.74
C GLU A 33 13.54 -10.00 13.28
N VAL A 34 13.76 -8.81 12.73
CA VAL A 34 12.70 -7.97 12.19
C VAL A 34 13.03 -7.57 10.76
N LEU A 35 12.21 -8.05 9.83
CA LEU A 35 12.27 -7.70 8.41
C LEU A 35 11.13 -6.74 8.07
N ILE A 36 11.45 -5.67 7.35
CA ILE A 36 10.47 -4.73 6.82
C ILE A 36 10.44 -4.94 5.31
N VAL A 37 9.28 -5.24 4.75
CA VAL A 37 9.07 -5.42 3.30
C VAL A 37 8.12 -4.35 2.82
N ASP A 38 8.53 -3.64 1.78
CA ASP A 38 7.60 -2.79 1.03
C ASP A 38 6.73 -3.68 0.15
N ALA A 39 5.45 -3.83 0.53
CA ALA A 39 4.56 -4.79 -0.09
C ALA A 39 4.26 -4.45 -1.56
N LEU A 40 4.03 -3.17 -1.88
CA LEU A 40 3.74 -2.77 -3.26
C LEU A 40 4.97 -2.94 -4.14
N LYS A 41 6.14 -2.53 -3.64
CA LYS A 41 7.39 -2.69 -4.38
C LYS A 41 7.78 -4.16 -4.55
N TYR A 42 7.46 -5.02 -3.57
CA TYR A 42 7.69 -6.46 -3.65
C TYR A 42 6.79 -7.13 -4.69
N ILE A 43 5.51 -6.76 -4.74
CA ILE A 43 4.57 -7.29 -5.74
C ILE A 43 4.93 -6.81 -7.14
N SER A 44 5.10 -5.50 -7.32
CA SER A 44 5.52 -4.92 -8.60
C SER A 44 5.98 -3.47 -8.42
N PRO A 45 7.25 -3.16 -8.74
CA PRO A 45 7.75 -1.79 -8.75
C PRO A 45 6.99 -0.86 -9.71
N LEU A 46 6.34 -1.42 -10.74
CA LEU A 46 5.51 -0.65 -11.66
C LEU A 46 4.17 -0.27 -11.02
N LEU A 47 3.51 -1.24 -10.36
CA LEU A 47 2.26 -0.97 -9.64
C LEU A 47 2.47 0.03 -8.50
N ASP A 48 3.58 -0.08 -7.77
CA ASP A 48 3.99 0.88 -6.74
C ASP A 48 4.00 2.32 -7.27
N LYS A 49 4.71 2.57 -8.38
CA LYS A 49 4.78 3.90 -9.01
C LYS A 49 3.42 4.39 -9.52
N LEU A 50 2.62 3.52 -10.11
CA LEU A 50 1.29 3.86 -10.63
C LEU A 50 0.33 4.24 -9.49
N ILE A 51 0.28 3.43 -8.43
CA ILE A 51 -0.59 3.65 -7.27
C ILE A 51 -0.17 4.91 -6.53
N ILE A 52 1.12 5.07 -6.21
CA ILE A 52 1.61 6.26 -5.50
C ILE A 52 1.41 7.52 -6.34
N GLY A 53 1.75 7.46 -7.63
CA GLY A 53 1.58 8.58 -8.55
C GLY A 53 0.12 9.01 -8.70
N SER A 54 -0.79 8.06 -8.89
CA SER A 54 -2.22 8.33 -9.00
C SER A 54 -2.83 8.83 -7.69
N TYR A 55 -2.44 8.27 -6.55
CA TYR A 55 -2.86 8.70 -5.22
C TYR A 55 -2.45 10.16 -4.94
N LEU A 56 -1.16 10.47 -5.04
CA LEU A 56 -0.64 11.82 -4.77
C LEU A 56 -1.21 12.86 -5.73
N LYS A 57 -1.41 12.49 -7.01
CA LYS A 57 -2.01 13.37 -8.00
C LYS A 57 -3.49 13.62 -7.73
N SER A 58 -4.23 12.61 -7.28
CA SER A 58 -5.65 12.75 -6.93
C SER A 58 -5.86 13.70 -5.74
N ILE A 59 -5.00 13.62 -4.72
CA ILE A 59 -5.03 14.53 -3.57
C ILE A 59 -4.78 15.98 -4.01
N LYS A 60 -3.82 16.20 -4.90
CA LYS A 60 -3.45 17.55 -5.36
C LYS A 60 -4.49 18.19 -6.29
N ILE A 61 -5.20 17.39 -7.09
CA ILE A 61 -6.13 17.92 -8.09
C ILE A 61 -7.47 18.32 -7.47
N ASN A 62 -8.11 17.43 -6.71
CA ASN A 62 -9.43 17.72 -6.14
C ASN A 62 -9.76 16.77 -4.96
N PRO A 63 -10.03 17.31 -3.75
CA PRO A 63 -10.45 16.50 -2.60
C PRO A 63 -11.66 15.59 -2.87
N LYS A 64 -12.56 15.99 -3.78
CA LYS A 64 -13.72 15.18 -4.19
C LYS A 64 -13.33 13.90 -4.93
N ILE A 65 -12.24 13.92 -5.70
CA ILE A 65 -11.73 12.73 -6.41
C ILE A 65 -11.15 11.75 -5.38
N TYR A 66 -10.33 12.25 -4.46
CA TYR A 66 -9.81 11.47 -3.35
C TYR A 66 -10.94 10.81 -2.54
N LYS A 67 -11.96 11.60 -2.17
CA LYS A 67 -13.13 11.10 -1.44
C LYS A 67 -13.85 9.98 -2.21
N LYS A 68 -14.09 10.14 -3.51
CA LYS A 68 -14.71 9.09 -4.35
C LYS A 68 -13.88 7.81 -4.41
N ILE A 69 -12.56 7.91 -4.59
CA ILE A 69 -11.67 6.74 -4.60
C ILE A 69 -11.75 6.01 -3.26
N TYR A 70 -11.71 6.77 -2.16
CA TYR A 70 -11.81 6.21 -0.81
C TYR A 70 -13.16 5.52 -0.59
N GLU A 71 -14.27 6.17 -0.95
CA GLU A 71 -15.61 5.58 -0.90
C GLU A 71 -15.72 4.31 -1.75
N ILE A 72 -15.09 4.25 -2.93
CA ILE A 72 -15.09 3.05 -3.77
C ILE A 72 -14.32 1.92 -3.08
N ILE A 73 -13.13 2.20 -2.54
CA ILE A 73 -12.31 1.19 -1.85
C ILE A 73 -13.04 0.67 -0.61
N ASP A 74 -13.58 1.58 0.21
CA ASP A 74 -14.28 1.25 1.45
C ASP A 74 -15.57 0.46 1.16
N ASN A 75 -16.37 0.90 0.19
CA ASN A 75 -17.57 0.15 -0.24
C ASN A 75 -17.23 -1.13 -1.01
N SER A 76 -16.05 -1.25 -1.63
CA SER A 76 -15.62 -2.47 -2.33
C SER A 76 -15.24 -3.60 -1.39
N THR A 77 -14.99 -3.35 -0.10
CA THR A 77 -14.93 -4.43 0.90
C THR A 77 -16.27 -5.18 1.00
N SER A 78 -17.38 -4.57 0.59
CA SER A 78 -18.69 -5.24 0.43
C SER A 78 -19.02 -5.69 -1.02
N LYS A 79 -18.18 -5.33 -2.01
CA LYS A 79 -18.51 -5.45 -3.45
C LYS A 79 -17.30 -5.79 -4.34
N VAL A 80 -16.43 -6.70 -3.90
CA VAL A 80 -15.41 -7.34 -4.78
C VAL A 80 -16.06 -8.09 -5.96
N SER A 81 -17.38 -8.28 -5.97
CA SER A 81 -18.15 -8.86 -7.08
C SER A 81 -18.30 -7.96 -8.33
N PHE A 82 -17.99 -6.65 -8.26
CA PHE A 82 -18.18 -5.74 -9.40
C PHE A 82 -17.00 -5.68 -10.38
N LEU A 83 -15.81 -6.13 -9.98
CA LEU A 83 -14.63 -6.16 -10.85
C LEU A 83 -14.62 -7.33 -11.85
N LYS A 84 -15.65 -8.19 -11.83
CA LYS A 84 -15.77 -9.32 -12.77
C LYS A 84 -16.35 -8.93 -14.14
N LYS A 85 -16.66 -7.65 -14.35
CA LYS A 85 -17.31 -7.18 -15.58
C LYS A 85 -16.70 -5.84 -15.96
N ASP A 86 -15.52 -5.88 -16.59
CA ASP A 86 -15.23 -5.11 -17.81
C ASP A 86 -13.81 -5.40 -18.32
N SER A 87 -13.77 -5.73 -19.62
CA SER A 87 -12.69 -6.30 -20.44
C SER A 87 -11.50 -5.37 -20.72
N ILE A 88 -11.12 -4.52 -19.78
CA ILE A 88 -10.07 -3.50 -19.97
C ILE A 88 -8.73 -3.97 -19.37
N ILE A 89 -8.78 -4.71 -18.27
CA ILE A 89 -7.56 -5.21 -17.59
C ILE A 89 -6.87 -6.29 -18.44
N ASP A 90 -7.63 -7.17 -19.10
CA ASP A 90 -7.09 -8.22 -19.98
C ASP A 90 -6.39 -7.66 -21.22
N LYS A 91 -6.72 -6.44 -21.66
CA LYS A 91 -6.06 -5.78 -22.81
C LYS A 91 -4.78 -5.04 -22.46
N LEU A 92 -4.54 -4.74 -21.18
CA LEU A 92 -3.33 -4.02 -20.75
C LEU A 92 -2.15 -4.95 -20.44
N PHE A 93 -2.40 -6.26 -20.31
CA PHE A 93 -1.38 -7.25 -19.95
C PHE A 93 -1.27 -8.41 -20.97
N ALA A 94 -1.84 -8.23 -22.17
CA ALA A 94 -1.61 -9.09 -23.34
C ALA A 94 -0.56 -8.46 -24.27
#